data_AF-A0A7J2MXB1-F1
#
_entry.id   AF-A0A7J2MXB1-F1
#
_cell.length_a   1.000
_cell.length_b   1.000
_cell.length_c   1.000
_cell.angle_alpha   90.00
_cell.angle_beta   90.00
_cell.angle_gamma   90.00
#
_symmetry.space_group_name_H-M   'P 1'
#
loop_
_entity.id
_entity.type
_entity.pdbx_description
1 polymer ?
#
loop_
_entity_poly.entity_id
_entity_poly.type
_entity_poly.pdbx_seq_one_letter_code
_entity_poly.pdbx_strand_id
1 'polypeptide(L)'
;MQNGLIENAEKQGKLMAKRLKEMEEKYEIVGDARGIGLMQATEIVKSKETKEIYPKARDEIINKAFKKGLLLLSCGASAIRYIPPLCINEEQMNNAMDLLEEAIKETMKEL
;
A
#
# COMPACT_ATOMS: atom_id res chain seq x y z
N MET A 1 27.84 -10.89 -1.30
CA MET A 1 26.82 -9.85 -1.02
C MET A 1 25.77 -10.47 -0.10
N GLN A 2 25.25 -9.73 0.89
CA GLN A 2 24.46 -10.25 2.03
C GLN A 2 23.28 -11.17 1.62
N ASN A 3 23.39 -12.48 1.88
CA ASN A 3 22.31 -13.49 1.95
C ASN A 3 21.14 -13.39 0.94
N GLY A 4 21.34 -12.88 -0.28
CA GLY A 4 20.29 -12.75 -1.29
C GLY A 4 19.22 -11.68 -0.99
N LEU A 5 19.46 -10.80 -0.02
CA LEU A 5 18.44 -9.84 0.45
C LEU A 5 18.14 -8.73 -0.56
N ILE A 6 19.14 -8.33 -1.34
CA ILE A 6 18.97 -7.30 -2.38
C ILE A 6 18.10 -7.86 -3.52
N GLU A 7 18.38 -9.08 -3.94
CA GLU A 7 17.66 -9.83 -4.96
C GLU A 7 16.22 -10.09 -4.52
N ASN A 8 16.01 -10.44 -3.24
CA ASN A 8 14.67 -10.59 -2.69
C ASN A 8 13.93 -9.24 -2.64
N ALA A 9 14.59 -8.15 -2.25
CA ALA A 9 13.99 -6.82 -2.25
C ALA A 9 13.59 -6.38 -3.67
N GLU A 10 14.38 -6.71 -4.69
CA GLU A 10 14.02 -6.48 -6.08
C GLU A 10 12.81 -7.33 -6.49
N LYS A 11 12.84 -8.64 -6.22
CA LYS A 11 11.75 -9.57 -6.58
C LYS A 11 10.43 -9.16 -5.92
N GLN A 12 10.42 -9.01 -4.60
CA GLN A 12 9.23 -8.68 -3.83
C GLN A 12 8.79 -7.24 -4.05
N GLY A 13 9.72 -6.32 -4.29
CA GLY A 13 9.42 -4.94 -4.66
C GLY A 13 8.66 -4.85 -5.98
N LYS A 14 9.03 -5.64 -7.00
CA LYS A 14 8.29 -5.73 -8.27
C LYS A 14 6.86 -6.25 -8.07
N LEU A 15 6.69 -7.27 -7.23
CA LEU A 15 5.35 -7.80 -6.89
C LEU A 15 4.49 -6.73 -6.20
N MET A 16 5.02 -6.08 -5.16
CA MET A 16 4.31 -5.02 -4.44
C MET A 16 3.96 -3.85 -5.36
N ALA A 17 4.89 -3.41 -6.21
CA ALA A 17 4.65 -2.33 -7.17
C ALA A 17 3.52 -2.66 -8.14
N LYS A 18 3.51 -3.90 -8.66
CA LYS A 18 2.43 -4.38 -9.54
C LYS A 18 1.08 -4.32 -8.82
N ARG A 19 0.99 -4.88 -7.60
CA ARG A 19 -0.25 -4.91 -6.81
C ARG A 19 -0.75 -3.50 -6.47
N LEU A 20 0.14 -2.59 -6.09
CA LEU A 20 -0.22 -1.20 -5.78
C LEU A 20 -0.67 -0.43 -7.04
N LYS A 21 -0.06 -0.68 -8.19
CA LYS A 21 -0.51 -0.10 -9.47
C LYS A 21 -1.86 -0.63 -9.92
N GLU A 22 -2.13 -1.93 -9.76
CA GLU A 22 -3.46 -2.51 -10.00
C GLU A 22 -4.53 -1.86 -9.09
N MET A 23 -4.19 -1.59 -7.82
CA MET A 23 -5.08 -0.87 -6.91
C MET A 23 -5.27 0.59 -7.31
N GLU A 24 -4.21 1.28 -7.75
CA GLU A 24 -4.28 2.63 -8.32
C GLU A 24 -5.22 2.66 -9.53
N GLU A 25 -5.13 1.71 -10.46
CA GLU A 25 -6.02 1.66 -11.63
C GLU A 25 -7.47 1.40 -11.23
N LYS A 26 -7.69 0.49 -10.26
CA LYS A 26 -9.02 -0.02 -9.90
C LYS A 26 -9.81 0.86 -8.94
N TYR A 27 -9.15 1.58 -8.03
CA TYR A 27 -9.80 2.31 -6.94
C TYR A 27 -9.59 3.81 -7.07
N GLU A 28 -10.68 4.58 -7.11
CA GLU A 28 -10.63 6.03 -7.29
C GLU A 28 -9.89 6.75 -6.17
N ILE A 29 -9.94 6.21 -4.94
CA ILE A 29 -9.29 6.83 -3.79
C ILE A 29 -7.77 6.65 -3.78
N VAL A 30 -7.20 5.77 -4.61
CA VAL A 30 -5.75 5.55 -4.71
C VAL A 30 -5.22 6.45 -5.82
N GLY A 31 -4.65 7.58 -5.44
CA GLY A 31 -4.29 8.66 -6.38
C GLY A 31 -2.95 8.49 -7.08
N ASP A 32 -1.98 7.90 -6.39
CA ASP A 32 -0.63 7.66 -6.93
C ASP A 32 0.06 6.56 -6.12
N ALA A 33 0.51 5.50 -6.80
CA ALA A 33 1.42 4.49 -6.27
C ALA A 33 2.84 4.74 -6.78
N ARG A 34 3.81 4.88 -5.86
CA ARG A 34 5.19 5.25 -6.20
C ARG A 34 6.22 4.59 -5.28
N GLY A 35 7.47 4.55 -5.73
CA GLY A 35 8.63 4.09 -4.96
C GLY A 35 9.46 3.04 -5.68
N ILE A 36 10.46 2.49 -4.98
CA ILE A 36 11.43 1.54 -5.54
C ILE A 36 11.73 0.42 -4.53
N GLY A 37 11.93 -0.80 -5.04
CA GLY A 37 12.20 -1.97 -4.20
C GLY A 37 11.13 -2.17 -3.14
N LEU A 38 11.54 -2.37 -1.88
CA LEU A 38 10.64 -2.51 -0.73
C LEU A 38 10.38 -1.19 0.01
N MET A 39 10.59 -0.03 -0.64
CA MET A 39 10.20 1.27 -0.10
C MET A 39 9.24 1.95 -1.07
N GLN A 40 7.94 1.80 -0.83
CA GLN A 40 6.88 2.32 -1.69
C GLN A 40 5.82 3.05 -0.87
N ALA A 41 4.95 3.79 -1.56
CA ALA A 41 3.85 4.51 -0.93
C ALA A 41 2.67 4.66 -1.90
N THR A 42 1.48 4.82 -1.32
CA THR A 42 0.29 5.27 -2.04
C THR A 42 -0.25 6.55 -1.45
N GLU A 43 -0.57 7.53 -2.28
CA GLU A 43 -1.32 8.72 -1.87
C GLU A 43 -2.83 8.43 -1.93
N ILE A 44 -3.55 8.73 -0.85
CA ILE A 44 -5.01 8.60 -0.79
C ILE A 44 -5.66 9.95 -1.08
N VAL A 45 -6.55 9.99 -2.06
CA VAL A 45 -7.22 11.20 -2.56
C VAL A 45 -8.73 11.00 -2.65
N LYS A 46 -9.50 12.08 -2.76
CA LYS A 46 -10.94 12.03 -3.03
C LYS A 46 -11.25 11.81 -4.51
N SER A 47 -10.38 12.29 -5.38
CA SER A 47 -10.51 12.23 -6.83
C SER A 47 -9.13 12.28 -7.46
N LYS A 48 -8.88 11.44 -8.46
CA LYS A 48 -7.62 11.43 -9.21
C LYS A 48 -7.42 12.68 -10.06
N GLU A 49 -8.52 13.28 -10.52
CA GLU A 49 -8.51 14.48 -11.34
C GLU A 49 -8.07 15.70 -10.53
N THR A 50 -8.71 15.94 -9.40
CA THR A 50 -8.41 17.11 -8.54
C THR A 50 -7.19 16.90 -7.65
N LYS A 51 -6.84 15.65 -7.37
CA LYS A 51 -5.82 15.25 -6.40
C LYS A 51 -6.07 15.82 -4.99
N GLU A 52 -7.33 16.11 -4.66
CA GLU A 52 -7.69 16.56 -3.31
C GLU A 52 -7.35 15.45 -2.30
N ILE A 53 -6.47 15.73 -1.35
CA ILE A 53 -6.02 14.77 -0.36
C ILE A 53 -7.18 14.27 0.51
N TYR A 54 -7.11 13.00 0.93
CA TYR A 54 -8.15 12.40 1.76
C TYR A 54 -7.62 11.77 3.07
N PRO A 55 -7.09 12.57 4.02
CA PRO A 55 -6.46 12.05 5.24
C PRO A 55 -7.37 11.16 6.08
N LYS A 56 -8.67 11.51 6.17
CA LYS A 56 -9.65 10.72 6.90
C LYS A 56 -9.81 9.31 6.33
N ALA A 57 -9.86 9.17 5.00
CA ALA A 57 -9.92 7.86 4.34
C ALA A 57 -8.61 7.09 4.53
N ARG A 58 -7.46 7.78 4.43
CA ARG A 58 -6.14 7.19 4.71
C ARG A 58 -6.09 6.59 6.11
N ASP A 59 -6.50 7.34 7.14
CA ASP A 59 -6.49 6.89 8.53
C ASP A 59 -7.43 5.70 8.74
N GLU A 60 -8.60 5.70 8.08
CA GLU A 60 -9.55 4.58 8.17
C GLU A 60 -8.99 3.31 7.51
N ILE A 61 -8.33 3.42 6.35
CA ILE A 61 -7.65 2.28 5.72
C ILE A 61 -6.60 1.68 6.66
N ILE A 62 -5.79 2.52 7.31
CA ILE A 62 -4.78 2.06 8.28
C ILE A 62 -5.45 1.36 9.47
N ASN A 63 -6.53 1.92 10.02
CA ASN A 63 -7.25 1.33 11.14
C ASN A 63 -7.85 -0.03 10.77
N LYS A 64 -8.44 -0.16 9.58
CA LYS A 64 -9.01 -1.43 9.10
C LYS A 64 -7.93 -2.47 8.82
N ALA A 65 -6.84 -2.07 8.16
CA ALA A 65 -5.68 -2.93 7.96
C ALA A 65 -5.12 -3.44 9.30
N PHE A 66 -5.00 -2.57 10.31
CA PHE A 66 -4.53 -2.94 11.64
C PHE A 66 -5.44 -3.97 12.32
N LYS A 67 -6.77 -3.79 12.25
CA LYS A 67 -7.75 -4.75 12.78
C LYS A 67 -7.67 -6.12 12.09
N LYS A 68 -7.16 -6.17 10.86
CA LYS A 68 -6.93 -7.41 10.09
C LYS A 68 -5.53 -7.99 10.27
N GLY A 69 -4.68 -7.38 11.11
CA GLY A 69 -3.33 -7.86 11.40
C GLY A 69 -2.22 -7.28 10.50
N LEU A 70 -2.53 -6.27 9.68
CA LEU A 70 -1.54 -5.57 8.84
C LEU A 70 -1.18 -4.21 9.45
N LEU A 71 0.08 -4.08 9.89
CA LEU A 71 0.60 -2.81 10.40
C LEU A 71 1.07 -1.92 9.25
N LEU A 72 0.45 -0.74 9.11
CA LEU A 72 0.77 0.25 8.09
C LEU A 72 1.20 1.57 8.73
N LEU A 73 2.02 2.34 8.00
CA LEU A 73 2.53 3.61 8.46
C LEU A 73 1.94 4.77 7.66
N SER A 74 1.29 5.71 8.35
CA SER A 74 0.92 7.01 7.79
C SER A 74 2.16 7.83 7.45
N CYS A 75 2.16 8.53 6.30
CA CYS A 75 3.24 9.43 5.93
C CYS A 75 2.69 10.69 5.27
N GLY A 76 3.24 11.86 5.61
CA GLY A 76 2.75 13.14 5.09
C GLY A 76 1.26 13.37 5.39
N ALA A 77 0.60 14.13 4.51
CA ALA A 77 -0.79 14.52 4.71
C ALA A 77 -1.77 13.36 4.48
N SER A 78 -1.59 12.55 3.42
CA SER A 78 -2.55 11.51 3.04
C SER A 78 -1.91 10.26 2.42
N ALA A 79 -0.61 10.05 2.62
CA ALA A 79 0.05 8.85 2.11
C ALA A 79 0.07 7.71 3.14
N ILE A 80 0.15 6.49 2.61
CA ILE A 80 0.51 5.26 3.33
C ILE A 80 1.87 4.80 2.81
N ARG A 81 2.82 4.56 3.70
CA ARG A 81 4.19 4.14 3.37
C ARG A 81 4.39 2.66 3.72
N TYR A 82 4.91 1.91 2.75
CA TYR A 82 5.18 0.47 2.84
C TYR A 82 6.69 0.25 2.92
N ILE A 83 7.15 -0.33 4.04
CA ILE A 83 8.56 -0.67 4.28
C ILE A 83 8.63 -2.06 4.96
N PRO A 84 8.24 -3.14 4.24
CA PRO A 84 8.33 -4.49 4.79
C PRO A 84 9.80 -4.92 5.02
N PRO A 85 10.03 -5.97 5.84
CA PRO A 85 11.36 -6.55 6.03
C PRO A 85 11.97 -7.05 4.71
N LEU A 86 13.29 -6.92 4.54
CA LEU A 86 13.98 -7.37 3.32
C LEU A 86 13.91 -8.89 3.10
N CYS A 87 13.62 -9.66 4.14
CA CYS A 87 13.43 -11.10 4.10
C CYS A 87 11.97 -11.53 3.89
N ILE A 88 11.04 -10.60 3.64
CA ILE A 88 9.63 -10.93 3.36
C ILE A 88 9.54 -11.91 2.19
N ASN A 89 8.73 -12.95 2.34
CA ASN A 89 8.50 -13.92 1.26
C ASN A 89 7.26 -13.54 0.42
N GLU A 90 7.06 -14.27 -0.66
CA GLU A 90 5.99 -13.99 -1.64
C GLU A 90 4.59 -14.22 -1.06
N GLU A 91 4.40 -15.23 -0.22
CA GLU A 91 3.13 -15.51 0.45
C GLU A 91 2.74 -14.39 1.42
N GLN A 92 3.70 -13.95 2.24
CA GLN A 92 3.52 -12.84 3.17
C GLN A 92 3.24 -11.53 2.43
N MET A 93 3.94 -11.27 1.32
CA MET A 93 3.70 -10.10 0.49
C MET A 93 2.29 -10.12 -0.11
N ASN A 94 1.87 -11.25 -0.69
CA ASN A 94 0.52 -11.38 -1.25
C ASN A 94 -0.56 -11.20 -0.18
N ASN A 95 -0.42 -11.86 0.97
CA ASN A 95 -1.35 -11.70 2.08
C ASN A 95 -1.45 -10.23 2.54
N ALA A 96 -0.31 -9.54 2.71
CA ALA A 96 -0.31 -8.12 3.06
C ALA A 96 -1.03 -7.26 2.00
N MET A 97 -0.83 -7.54 0.71
CA MET A 97 -1.51 -6.81 -0.37
C MET A 97 -3.02 -7.12 -0.41
N ASP A 98 -3.43 -8.35 -0.10
CA ASP A 98 -4.85 -8.74 -0.04
C ASP A 98 -5.56 -8.01 1.11
N LEU A 99 -4.94 -7.97 2.30
CA LEU A 99 -5.46 -7.24 3.46
C LEU A 99 -5.55 -5.73 3.22
N LEU A 100 -4.56 -5.15 2.55
CA LEU A 100 -4.58 -3.74 2.14
C LEU A 100 -5.74 -3.47 1.18
N GLU A 101 -5.91 -4.31 0.15
CA GLU A 101 -6.99 -4.16 -0.83
C GLU A 101 -8.37 -4.28 -0.18
N GLU A 102 -8.52 -5.20 0.77
CA GLU A 102 -9.75 -5.36 1.55
C GLU A 102 -10.05 -4.11 2.38
N ALA A 103 -9.05 -3.56 3.08
CA ALA A 103 -9.20 -2.33 3.86
C ALA A 103 -9.58 -1.12 2.99
N ILE A 104 -9.02 -1.01 1.78
CA ILE A 104 -9.39 -0.01 0.78
C ILE A 104 -10.86 -0.17 0.37
N LYS A 105 -11.28 -1.39 -0.01
CA LYS A 105 -12.66 -1.68 -0.42
C LYS A 105 -13.67 -1.37 0.69
N GLU A 106 -13.39 -1.76 1.92
CA GLU A 106 -14.26 -1.49 3.06
C GLU A 106 -14.36 0.00 3.34
N THR A 107 -13.26 0.74 3.24
CA THR A 107 -13.27 2.20 3.42
C THR A 107 -14.12 2.89 2.34
N MET A 108 -14.02 2.45 1.08
CA MET A 108 -14.82 3.01 -0.02
C MET A 108 -16.33 2.78 0.12
N LYS A 109 -16.78 1.75 0.84
CA LYS A 109 -18.21 1.48 1.04
C LYS A 109 -18.86 2.38 2.09
N GLU A 110 -18.07 3.04 2.93
CA GLU A 110 -18.52 3.80 4.09
C GLU A 110 -18.37 5.32 3.92
N LEU A 111 -17.80 5.76 2.79
CA LEU A 111 -17.57 7.16 2.42
C LEU A 111 -18.48 7.58 1.27
#